data_AF-A0A359F465-F1
#
_entry.id   AF-A0A359F465-F1
#
_cell.length_a   1.000
_cell.length_b   1.000
_cell.length_c   1.000
_cell.angle_alpha   90.00
_cell.angle_beta   90.00
_cell.angle_gamma   90.00
#
_symmetry.space_group_name_H-M   'P 1'
#
loop_
_entity.id
_entity.type
_entity.pdbx_description
1 polymer ?
#
loop_
_entity_poly.entity_id
_entity_poly.type
_entity_poly.pdbx_seq_one_letter_code
_entity_poly.pdbx_strand_id
1 'polypeptide(L)' 'FGFGTHFCLGNSLARLELTTMFDEILTRLPDLRLLKNAEPKNRAANFVSGYEEMMVTTR' A
#
# COMPACT_ATOMS: atom_id res chain seq x y z
N PHE A 1 10.57 6.50 -8.01
CA PHE A 1 11.38 7.11 -6.94
C PHE A 1 12.17 8.34 -7.41
N GLY A 2 11.75 9.00 -8.50
CA GLY A 2 12.50 10.13 -9.09
C GLY A 2 13.69 9.69 -9.95
N PHE A 3 14.52 10.65 -10.35
CA PHE A 3 15.78 10.47 -11.09
C PHE A 3 16.73 11.64 -10.78
N GLY A 4 18.04 11.44 -10.94
CA GLY A 4 19.06 12.47 -10.76
C GLY A 4 19.47 12.71 -9.31
N THR A 5 19.97 13.91 -9.02
CA THR A 5 20.53 14.30 -7.71
C THR A 5 19.53 14.23 -6.55
N HIS A 6 18.23 14.24 -6.87
CA HIS A 6 17.14 14.13 -5.90
C HIS A 6 16.40 12.79 -5.99
N PHE A 7 17.08 11.74 -6.48
CA PHE A 7 16.54 10.39 -6.38
C PHE A 7 16.23 10.03 -4.92
N CYS A 8 15.09 9.39 -4.69
CA CYS A 8 14.62 9.09 -3.34
C CYS A 8 15.63 8.21 -2.59
N LEU A 9 16.28 8.79 -1.58
CA LEU A 9 17.22 8.08 -0.71
C LEU A 9 16.56 6.87 -0.01
N GLY A 10 15.26 6.96 0.28
CA GLY A 10 14.48 5.92 0.95
C GLY A 10 13.96 4.80 0.04
N ASN A 11 14.25 4.80 -1.28
CA ASN A 11 13.71 3.80 -2.22
C ASN A 11 13.93 2.35 -1.75
N SER A 12 15.12 2.04 -1.25
CA SER A 12 15.44 0.67 -0.85
C SER A 12 14.70 0.26 0.42
N LEU A 13 14.59 1.17 1.39
CA LEU A 13 13.85 0.94 2.62
C LEU A 13 12.35 0.75 2.33
N ALA A 14 11.75 1.66 1.55
CA ALA A 14 10.34 1.59 1.20
C ALA A 14 9.97 0.27 0.51
N ARG A 15 10.87 -0.26 -0.34
CA ARG A 15 10.67 -1.57 -0.98
C ARG A 15 10.71 -2.71 0.02
N LEU A 16 11.72 -2.71 0.91
CA LEU A 16 11.84 -3.72 1.96
C LEU A 16 10.62 -3.73 2.87
N GLU A 17 10.15 -2.55 3.30
CA GLU A 17 8.97 -2.40 4.14
C GLU A 17 7.71 -2.94 3.43
N LEU A 18 7.49 -2.57 2.16
CA LEU A 18 6.33 -3.05 1.40
C LEU A 18 6.36 -4.57 1.21
N THR A 19 7.50 -5.14 0.83
CA THR A 19 7.65 -6.60 0.70
C THR A 19 7.35 -7.29 2.03
N THR A 20 7.99 -6.86 3.11
CA THR A 20 7.80 -7.46 4.44
C THR A 20 6.35 -7.34 4.91
N MET A 21 5.72 -6.19 4.71
CA MET A 21 4.33 -5.95 5.07
C MET A 21 3.38 -6.88 4.32
N PHE A 22 3.52 -6.98 2.99
CA PHE A 22 2.65 -7.85 2.19
C PHE A 22 2.88 -9.33 2.50
N ASP A 23 4.12 -9.78 2.69
CA ASP A 23 4.43 -11.16 3.06
C ASP A 23 3.75 -11.55 4.37
N GLU A 24 3.88 -10.72 5.42
CA GLU A 24 3.24 -10.98 6.71
C GLU A 24 1.71 -10.91 6.64
N ILE A 25 1.14 -9.91 5.96
CA ILE A 25 -0.31 -9.77 5.83
C ILE A 25 -0.91 -10.98 5.10
N LEU A 26 -0.34 -11.36 3.96
CA LEU A 26 -0.88 -12.45 3.14
C LEU A 26 -0.64 -13.83 3.77
N THR A 27 0.42 -13.98 4.57
CA THR A 27 0.66 -15.20 5.36
C THR A 27 -0.36 -15.34 6.48
N ARG A 28 -0.66 -14.26 7.21
CA ARG A 28 -1.58 -14.30 8.37
C ARG A 28 -3.05 -14.27 7.97
N LEU A 29 -3.38 -13.58 6.88
CA LEU A 29 -4.74 -13.38 6.38
C LEU A 29 -4.85 -13.94 4.94
N PRO A 30 -4.75 -15.27 4.73
CA PRO A 30 -4.65 -15.88 3.40
C PRO A 30 -5.92 -15.70 2.55
N ASP A 31 -7.05 -15.41 3.19
CA ASP A 31 -8.34 -15.20 2.56
C ASP A 31 -8.80 -13.73 2.58
N LEU A 32 -7.88 -12.78 2.81
CA LEU A 32 -8.15 -11.36 2.75
C LEU A 32 -8.80 -10.98 1.41
N ARG A 33 -9.95 -10.31 1.46
CA ARG A 33 -10.68 -9.78 0.30
C ARG A 33 -11.09 -8.34 0.56
N LEU A 34 -11.23 -7.57 -0.52
CA LEU A 34 -11.92 -6.28 -0.43
C LEU A 34 -13.37 -6.50 -0.01
N LEU A 35 -13.86 -5.64 0.88
CA LEU A 35 -15.25 -5.66 1.29
C LEU A 35 -16.14 -5.33 0.08
N LYS A 36 -17.16 -6.17 -0.16
CA LYS A 36 -18.05 -6.02 -1.32
C LYS A 36 -18.73 -4.64 -1.31
N ASN A 37 -18.74 -3.96 -2.46
CA ASN A 37 -19.29 -2.61 -2.65
C ASN A 37 -18.61 -1.50 -1.83
N ALA A 38 -17.41 -1.74 -1.27
CA ALA A 38 -16.63 -0.73 -0.56
C ALA A 38 -15.35 -0.41 -1.36
N GLU A 39 -15.48 0.44 -2.38
CA GLU A 39 -14.35 0.89 -3.18
C GLU A 39 -13.32 1.64 -2.31
N PRO A 40 -12.01 1.38 -2.48
CA PRO A 40 -10.99 2.09 -1.74
C PRO A 40 -11.06 3.60 -2.00
N LYS A 41 -11.02 4.39 -0.94
CA LYS A 41 -11.14 5.84 -1.00
C LYS A 41 -9.79 6.45 -1.32
N ASN A 42 -9.71 7.20 -2.42
CA ASN A 42 -8.50 7.96 -2.75
C ASN A 42 -8.27 9.08 -1.73
N ARG A 43 -7.00 9.33 -1.42
CA ARG A 43 -6.58 10.50 -0.66
C ARG A 43 -6.88 11.77 -1.47
N ALA A 44 -7.47 12.78 -0.83
CA ALA A 44 -7.63 14.11 -1.41
C ALA A 44 -6.28 14.86 -1.41
N ALA A 45 -5.41 14.56 -2.37
CA ALA A 45 -4.08 15.15 -2.48
C ALA A 45 -3.72 15.51 -3.93
N ASN A 46 -3.02 16.63 -4.09
CA ASN A 46 -2.63 17.17 -5.41
C ASN A 46 -1.27 16.65 -5.91
N PHE A 47 -0.50 15.96 -5.07
CA PHE A 47 0.87 15.53 -5.38
C PHE A 47 1.16 14.07 -5.00
N VAL A 48 0.51 13.54 -3.97
CA VAL A 48 0.72 12.16 -3.49
C VAL A 48 -0.53 11.34 -3.77
N SER A 49 -0.42 10.37 -4.68
CA SER A 49 -1.50 9.42 -4.98
C SER A 49 -1.48 8.24 -4.02
N GLY A 50 -2.68 7.75 -3.67
CA GLY A 50 -2.83 6.56 -2.85
C GLY A 50 -4.21 6.49 -2.20
N TYR A 51 -4.52 5.33 -1.65
CA TYR A 51 -5.75 5.14 -0.87
C TYR A 51 -5.55 5.67 0.56
N GLU A 52 -6.55 6.40 1.05
CA GLU A 52 -6.65 6.81 2.45
C GLU A 52 -7.32 5.71 3.29
N GLU A 53 -8.28 5.01 2.69
CA GLU A 53 -9.05 3.95 3.34
C GLU A 53 -9.26 2.79 2.34
N MET A 54 -9.06 1.55 2.80
CA MET A 54 -9.32 0.33 2.04
C MET A 54 -9.97 -0.70 2.96
N MET A 55 -11.29 -0.89 2.81
CA MET A 55 -12.05 -1.82 3.62
C MET A 55 -11.85 -3.26 3.13
N VAL A 56 -11.51 -4.14 4.07
CA VAL A 56 -11.23 -5.55 3.80
C VAL A 56 -12.02 -6.44 4.75
N THR A 57 -12.22 -7.68 4.34
CA THR A 57 -12.82 -8.74 5.14
C THR A 57 -11.94 -9.98 5.05
N THR A 58 -11.89 -10.73 6.13
CA THR A 58 -11.43 -12.12 6.20
C THR A 58 -12.66 -12.96 6.57
N ARG A 59 -12.70 -14.25 6.25
CA ARG A 59 -13.77 -15.13 6.73
C ARG A 59 -13.68 -15.34 8.23
#